data_AF-A0A9P7Z6R2-F1
#
_entry.id   AF-A0A9P7Z6R2-F1
#
_cell.length_a   1.000
_cell.length_b   1.000
_cell.length_c   1.000
_cell.angle_alpha   90.00
_cell.angle_beta   90.00
_cell.angle_gamma   90.00
#
_symmetry.space_group_name_H-M   'P 1'
#
loop_
_entity.id
_entity.type
_entity.pdbx_description
1 polymer ?
#
loop_
_entity_poly.entity_id
_entity_poly.type
_entity_poly.pdbx_seq_one_letter_code
_entity_poly.pdbx_strand_id
1 'polypeptide(L)'
;MMDDYMFKKNVDACKYVFETTTYLEISTYSDPLLNTNEEHPLTTDEFENFLNRRGAFAPPKLAAGVVQTACIRLILQQNAQDPETFAPHVISLPKNVYRSMVTTMNLPFRGIESTSAVGPFFWCAYDQDELNPHLQIINRKSDVRKKGKTRGWEIMLSHSIKDGITTGYAKGTSSSDMIEVMEHFRACPLQIGHPLLLPIIIFSHDVSSKTDIKQREARDWLRKLEHAVSMRTEIQENEGYVKDGVVDLDAVNRDLVECHSQVLWKRPKAYMEIASGIEGALCLFWEKLGEERSREMDMRTLHRSLRNRMEFYKVKLQGIESYAYTTLQRLDIQRAALYNIIAQKESKLNFQMAGEQRKLAHASKRDSAAMKTISLLGAIFFPGAFIASLFSMTFFNFQSDNGGQELSPKFWIYWAVTIPLTVCIVGMWWIWERNRERKYGKEDTDLEAGSEDMERSIMATMRRKTMSKASTWGMQPGKKSE
;
A
#
# COMPACT_ATOMS: atom_id res chain seq x y z
N MET A 1 6.15 9.98 -43.62
CA MET A 1 7.11 9.71 -42.52
C MET A 1 6.49 8.74 -41.52
N MET A 2 7.31 8.00 -40.78
CA MET A 2 6.83 7.05 -39.76
C MET A 2 5.93 7.72 -38.71
N ASP A 3 6.31 8.90 -38.22
CA ASP A 3 5.56 9.64 -37.18
C ASP A 3 4.14 10.01 -37.63
N ASP A 4 3.93 10.40 -38.89
CA ASP A 4 2.60 10.69 -39.45
C ASP A 4 1.71 9.43 -39.52
N TYR A 5 2.28 8.30 -39.95
CA TYR A 5 1.57 7.03 -39.99
C TYR A 5 1.18 6.56 -38.58
N MET A 6 2.11 6.61 -37.63
CA MET A 6 1.87 6.23 -36.23
C MET A 6 0.83 7.13 -35.58
N PHE A 7 0.91 8.44 -35.82
CA PHE A 7 -0.09 9.39 -35.35
C PHE A 7 -1.50 9.06 -35.86
N LYS A 8 -1.65 8.91 -37.19
CA LYS A 8 -2.95 8.59 -37.80
C LYS A 8 -3.54 7.30 -37.27
N LYS A 9 -2.73 6.23 -37.22
CA LYS A 9 -3.12 4.91 -36.71
C LYS A 9 -3.61 4.98 -35.26
N ASN A 10 -2.88 5.68 -34.39
CA ASN A 10 -3.26 5.80 -32.97
C ASN A 10 -4.52 6.64 -32.80
N VAL A 11 -4.66 7.75 -33.52
CA VAL A 11 -5.89 8.57 -33.48
C VAL A 11 -7.11 7.78 -34.00
N ASP A 12 -6.94 6.98 -35.05
CA ASP A 12 -8.03 6.14 -35.57
C ASP A 12 -8.46 5.05 -34.59
N ALA A 13 -7.52 4.53 -33.78
CA ALA A 13 -7.83 3.58 -32.71
C ALA A 13 -8.54 4.22 -31.51
N CYS A 14 -8.53 5.55 -31.38
CA CYS A 14 -9.10 6.21 -30.21
C CYS A 14 -10.64 6.27 -30.22
N LYS A 15 -11.24 6.13 -29.05
CA LYS A 15 -12.63 6.51 -28.76
C LYS A 15 -12.68 8.00 -28.42
N TYR A 16 -13.75 8.66 -28.85
CA TYR A 16 -14.03 10.05 -28.53
C TYR A 16 -14.94 10.14 -27.30
N VAL A 17 -14.59 11.03 -26.37
CA VAL A 17 -15.45 11.49 -25.27
C VAL A 17 -15.54 13.01 -25.31
N PHE A 18 -16.69 13.59 -24.97
CA PHE A 18 -16.83 15.03 -24.98
C PHE A 18 -16.31 15.64 -23.68
N GLU A 19 -15.52 16.71 -23.79
CA GLU A 19 -15.12 17.55 -22.66
C GLU A 19 -15.27 19.03 -23.03
N THR A 20 -15.72 19.84 -22.08
CA THR A 20 -15.87 21.28 -22.28
C THR A 20 -14.51 21.91 -22.58
N THR A 21 -14.45 22.67 -23.67
CA THR A 21 -13.20 23.23 -24.20
C THR A 21 -13.25 24.76 -24.18
N THR A 22 -12.18 25.38 -23.69
CA THR A 22 -11.93 26.82 -23.75
C THR A 22 -10.64 27.08 -24.53
N TYR A 23 -10.44 28.32 -24.98
CA TYR A 23 -9.13 28.78 -25.42
C TYR A 23 -8.56 29.75 -24.39
N LEU A 24 -7.23 29.81 -24.31
CA LEU A 24 -6.48 30.85 -23.62
C LEU A 24 -5.51 31.48 -24.60
N GLU A 25 -5.57 32.80 -24.75
CA GLU A 25 -4.61 33.57 -25.52
C GLU A 25 -4.05 34.70 -24.66
N ILE A 26 -2.73 34.68 -24.46
CA ILE A 26 -2.01 35.76 -23.76
C ILE A 26 -0.97 36.28 -24.73
N SER A 27 -1.02 37.59 -25.00
CA SER A 27 -0.06 38.26 -25.87
C SER A 27 0.54 39.45 -25.14
N THR A 28 1.86 39.57 -25.24
CA THR A 28 2.60 40.72 -24.73
C THR A 28 3.23 41.49 -25.89
N TYR A 29 3.30 42.81 -25.74
CA TYR A 29 3.84 43.71 -26.74
C TYR A 29 4.90 44.63 -26.13
N SER A 30 5.66 45.31 -27.00
CA SER A 30 6.58 46.37 -26.59
C SER A 30 5.87 47.55 -25.92
N ASP A 31 4.59 47.77 -26.24
CA ASP A 31 3.70 48.66 -25.50
C ASP A 31 2.82 47.83 -24.55
N PRO A 32 3.04 47.92 -23.22
CA PRO A 32 2.29 47.14 -22.25
C PRO A 32 0.78 47.41 -22.23
N LEU A 33 0.32 48.56 -22.75
CA LEU A 33 -1.12 48.88 -22.83
C LEU A 33 -1.88 47.98 -23.80
N LEU A 34 -1.17 47.33 -24.73
CA LEU A 34 -1.74 46.41 -25.71
C LEU A 34 -1.73 44.95 -25.25
N ASN A 35 -1.19 44.66 -24.05
CA ASN A 35 -1.14 43.29 -23.53
C ASN A 35 -2.56 42.72 -23.35
N THR A 36 -2.77 41.49 -23.81
CA THR A 36 -4.05 40.78 -23.72
C THR A 36 -3.92 39.50 -22.90
N ASN A 37 -5.00 39.11 -22.23
CA ASN A 37 -5.10 37.88 -21.46
C ASN A 37 -6.56 37.41 -21.49
N GLU A 38 -6.89 36.64 -22.52
CA GLU A 38 -8.25 36.26 -22.86
C GLU A 38 -8.47 34.76 -22.68
N GLU A 39 -9.56 34.40 -22.01
CA GLU A 39 -9.98 33.01 -21.87
C GLU A 39 -11.49 32.91 -22.05
N HIS A 40 -11.92 32.21 -23.10
CA HIS A 40 -13.34 32.09 -23.45
C HIS A 40 -13.69 30.67 -23.94
N PRO A 41 -14.97 30.28 -23.89
CA PRO A 41 -15.43 29.03 -24.50
C PRO A 41 -15.01 28.92 -25.97
N LEU A 42 -14.50 27.75 -26.36
CA LEU A 42 -14.13 27.46 -27.75
C LEU A 42 -15.15 26.49 -28.33
N THR A 43 -16.09 27.03 -29.09
CA THR A 43 -17.13 26.26 -29.77
C THR A 43 -16.58 25.56 -31.01
N THR A 44 -17.26 24.52 -31.48
CA THR A 44 -16.79 23.69 -32.60
C THR A 44 -16.68 24.46 -33.92
N ASP A 45 -17.54 25.45 -34.13
CA ASP A 45 -17.56 26.35 -35.29
C ASP A 45 -16.39 27.34 -35.31
N GLU A 46 -15.95 27.83 -34.14
CA GLU A 46 -14.82 28.75 -34.02
C GLU A 46 -13.47 28.05 -33.89
N PHE A 47 -13.45 26.72 -33.70
CA PHE A 47 -12.23 25.95 -33.49
C PHE A 47 -11.20 26.14 -34.62
N GLU A 48 -11.65 26.03 -35.87
CA GLU A 48 -10.78 26.22 -37.04
C GLU A 48 -10.34 27.68 -37.25
N ASN A 49 -11.15 28.64 -36.79
CA ASN A 49 -10.78 30.05 -36.81
C ASN A 49 -9.67 30.31 -35.77
N PHE A 50 -9.79 29.72 -34.57
CA PHE A 50 -8.78 29.80 -33.54
C PHE A 50 -7.47 29.16 -34.01
N LEU A 51 -7.49 27.92 -34.51
CA LEU A 51 -6.28 27.23 -34.98
C LEU A 51 -5.52 28.07 -36.03
N ASN A 52 -6.24 28.60 -37.02
CA ASN A 52 -5.65 29.28 -38.17
C ASN A 52 -5.53 30.82 -38.00
N ARG A 53 -5.81 31.36 -36.82
CA ARG A 53 -5.77 32.82 -36.53
C ARG A 53 -6.63 33.64 -37.51
N ARG A 54 -7.89 33.24 -37.69
CA ARG A 54 -8.87 33.90 -38.57
C ARG A 54 -9.98 34.59 -37.77
N GLY A 55 -10.65 35.55 -38.39
CA GLY A 55 -11.79 36.25 -37.79
C GLY A 55 -11.38 36.97 -36.49
N ALA A 56 -12.08 36.65 -35.40
CA ALA A 56 -11.81 37.20 -34.07
C ALA A 56 -10.41 36.87 -33.52
N PHE A 57 -9.74 35.84 -34.06
CA PHE A 57 -8.41 35.39 -33.63
C PHE A 57 -7.27 35.89 -34.54
N ALA A 58 -7.57 36.78 -35.47
CA ALA A 58 -6.57 37.35 -36.36
C ALA A 58 -5.59 38.24 -35.57
N PRO A 59 -4.28 38.22 -35.89
CA PRO A 59 -3.32 39.09 -35.24
C PRO A 59 -3.75 40.56 -35.35
N PRO A 60 -3.68 41.34 -34.26
CA PRO A 60 -4.07 42.74 -34.31
C PRO A 60 -3.14 43.53 -35.24
N LYS A 61 -3.68 44.56 -35.90
CA LYS A 61 -2.87 45.49 -36.68
C LYS A 61 -2.13 46.42 -35.72
N LEU A 62 -0.82 46.21 -35.58
CA LEU A 62 0.03 46.97 -34.67
C LEU A 62 0.43 48.33 -35.28
N ALA A 63 0.54 49.35 -34.43
CA ALA A 63 1.07 50.65 -34.81
C ALA A 63 2.57 50.55 -35.16
N ALA A 64 3.08 51.51 -35.94
CA ALA A 64 4.49 51.53 -36.35
C ALA A 64 5.42 51.54 -35.12
N GLY A 65 6.33 50.57 -35.04
CA GLY A 65 7.29 50.42 -33.94
C GLY A 65 6.80 49.55 -32.77
N VAL A 66 5.53 49.14 -32.75
CA VAL A 66 5.03 48.16 -31.77
C VAL A 66 5.27 46.75 -32.28
N VAL A 67 5.94 45.93 -31.47
CA VAL A 67 6.22 44.52 -31.77
C VAL A 67 5.63 43.60 -30.71
N GLN A 68 5.15 42.44 -31.13
CA GLN A 68 4.74 41.38 -30.22
C GLN A 68 5.99 40.73 -29.62
N THR A 69 6.11 40.75 -28.29
CA THR A 69 7.28 40.22 -27.57
C THR A 69 7.13 38.74 -27.24
N ALA A 70 5.93 38.31 -26.87
CA ALA A 70 5.61 36.91 -26.65
C ALA A 70 4.11 36.66 -26.88
N CYS A 71 3.76 35.43 -27.24
CA CYS A 71 2.37 35.01 -27.33
C CYS A 71 2.26 33.53 -26.96
N ILE A 72 1.23 33.20 -26.18
CA ILE A 72 0.85 31.82 -25.92
C ILE A 72 -0.62 31.59 -26.27
N ARG A 73 -0.89 30.48 -26.95
CA ARG A 73 -2.22 30.08 -27.42
C ARG A 73 -2.48 28.64 -27.00
N LEU A 74 -3.37 28.43 -26.04
CA LEU A 74 -3.69 27.11 -25.51
C LEU A 74 -5.14 26.74 -25.77
N ILE A 75 -5.37 25.48 -26.11
CA ILE A 75 -6.68 24.83 -26.03
C ILE A 75 -6.75 24.13 -24.68
N LEU A 76 -7.76 24.45 -23.89
CA LEU A 76 -7.85 24.08 -22.48
C LEU A 76 -9.09 23.23 -22.19
N GLN A 77 -8.89 22.19 -21.39
CA GLN A 77 -9.94 21.35 -20.81
C GLN A 77 -9.62 21.16 -19.31
N GLN A 78 -9.85 22.20 -18.51
CA GLN A 78 -9.32 22.28 -17.14
C GLN A 78 -10.07 21.42 -16.11
N ASN A 79 -11.30 21.02 -16.42
CA ASN A 79 -12.17 20.29 -15.50
C ASN A 79 -12.88 19.12 -16.20
N ALA A 80 -12.08 18.23 -16.78
CA ALA A 80 -12.54 17.04 -17.49
C ALA A 80 -13.38 16.13 -16.56
N GLN A 81 -14.58 15.74 -17.02
CA GLN A 81 -15.59 15.02 -16.23
C GLN A 81 -15.75 13.55 -16.64
N ASP A 82 -15.42 13.19 -17.88
CA ASP A 82 -15.67 11.85 -18.38
C ASP A 82 -14.82 10.81 -17.60
N PRO A 83 -15.43 9.72 -17.09
CA PRO A 83 -14.71 8.71 -16.33
C PRO A 83 -13.52 8.09 -17.10
N GLU A 84 -13.58 8.06 -18.43
CA GLU A 84 -12.59 7.47 -19.33
C GLU A 84 -11.68 8.52 -19.99
N THR A 85 -11.75 9.80 -19.60
CA THR A 85 -11.04 10.91 -20.27
C THR A 85 -9.51 10.77 -20.38
N PHE A 86 -8.87 10.01 -19.47
CA PHE A 86 -7.46 9.62 -19.52
C PHE A 86 -7.26 8.10 -19.69
N ALA A 87 -8.27 7.36 -20.15
CA ALA A 87 -8.11 5.94 -20.45
C ALA A 87 -7.25 5.76 -21.72
N PRO A 88 -6.56 4.61 -21.86
CA PRO A 88 -5.83 4.29 -23.08
C PRO A 88 -6.73 4.39 -24.31
N HIS A 89 -6.21 4.98 -25.40
CA HIS A 89 -6.96 5.18 -26.64
C HIS A 89 -8.26 5.98 -26.46
N VAL A 90 -8.27 6.99 -25.60
CA VAL A 90 -9.38 7.95 -25.49
C VAL A 90 -8.87 9.35 -25.75
N ILE A 91 -9.59 10.09 -26.60
CA ILE A 91 -9.37 11.51 -26.88
C ILE A 91 -10.64 12.31 -26.58
N SER A 92 -10.46 13.56 -26.18
CA SER A 92 -11.54 14.45 -25.73
C SER A 92 -11.97 15.46 -26.80
N LEU A 93 -11.44 15.32 -28.02
CA LEU A 93 -11.81 16.08 -29.21
C LEU A 93 -12.17 15.10 -30.34
N PRO A 94 -13.10 15.44 -31.24
CA PRO A 94 -13.38 14.62 -32.42
C PRO A 94 -12.10 14.35 -33.22
N LYS A 95 -11.96 13.15 -33.81
CA LYS A 95 -10.70 12.71 -34.47
C LYS A 95 -10.16 13.71 -35.51
N ASN A 96 -11.04 14.27 -36.33
CA ASN A 96 -10.70 15.29 -37.33
C ASN A 96 -10.22 16.59 -36.68
N VAL A 97 -10.90 17.04 -35.62
CA VAL A 97 -10.55 18.24 -34.85
C VAL A 97 -9.21 18.06 -34.12
N TYR A 98 -8.99 16.91 -33.49
CA TYR A 98 -7.73 16.57 -32.84
C TYR A 98 -6.57 16.54 -33.84
N ARG A 99 -6.77 15.96 -35.03
CA ARG A 99 -5.79 15.98 -36.12
C ARG A 99 -5.46 17.40 -36.53
N SER A 100 -6.49 18.21 -36.83
CA SER A 100 -6.34 19.61 -37.23
C SER A 100 -5.59 20.42 -36.19
N MET A 101 -5.91 20.25 -34.90
CA MET A 101 -5.20 20.87 -33.79
C MET A 101 -3.72 20.51 -33.80
N VAL A 102 -3.40 19.22 -33.79
CA VAL A 102 -2.02 18.75 -33.68
C VAL A 102 -1.17 19.22 -34.87
N THR A 103 -1.72 19.18 -36.09
CA THR A 103 -1.00 19.62 -37.28
C THR A 103 -0.84 21.14 -37.36
N THR A 104 -1.92 21.89 -37.11
CA THR A 104 -1.93 23.36 -37.30
C THR A 104 -1.16 24.09 -36.21
N MET A 105 -1.11 23.53 -35.00
CA MET A 105 -0.38 24.10 -33.87
C MET A 105 1.03 23.49 -33.70
N ASN A 106 1.53 22.73 -34.68
CA ASN A 106 2.85 22.08 -34.66
C ASN A 106 3.09 21.23 -33.40
N LEU A 107 2.05 20.60 -32.84
CA LEU A 107 2.15 19.80 -31.62
C LEU A 107 2.81 18.45 -31.91
N PRO A 108 3.44 17.80 -30.90
CA PRO A 108 4.12 16.54 -31.09
C PRO A 108 3.15 15.41 -31.47
N PHE A 109 3.35 14.84 -32.67
CA PHE A 109 2.58 13.69 -33.16
C PHE A 109 2.64 12.48 -32.21
N ARG A 110 3.79 12.29 -31.57
CA ARG A 110 4.03 11.23 -30.57
C ARG A 110 3.17 11.36 -29.32
N GLY A 111 2.57 12.52 -29.07
CA GLY A 111 1.72 12.77 -27.91
C GLY A 111 0.61 11.73 -27.74
N ILE A 112 0.02 11.27 -28.85
CA ILE A 112 -1.06 10.27 -28.82
C ILE A 112 -0.61 8.89 -28.30
N GLU A 113 0.65 8.53 -28.53
CA GLU A 113 1.23 7.25 -28.07
C GLU A 113 1.43 7.25 -26.55
N SER A 114 1.50 8.43 -25.94
CA SER A 114 1.62 8.58 -24.49
C SER A 114 0.28 8.43 -23.75
N THR A 115 -0.85 8.26 -24.44
CA THR A 115 -2.19 8.17 -23.81
C THR A 115 -2.31 7.02 -22.81
N SER A 116 -1.56 5.94 -23.00
CA SER A 116 -1.49 4.79 -22.09
C SER A 116 -0.32 4.85 -21.09
N ALA A 117 0.46 5.94 -21.06
CA ALA A 117 1.60 6.07 -20.16
C ALA A 117 1.14 6.09 -18.70
N VAL A 118 1.81 5.28 -17.87
CA VAL A 118 1.54 5.17 -16.43
C VAL A 118 2.60 5.94 -15.65
N GLY A 119 2.15 6.81 -14.75
CA GLY A 119 3.00 7.63 -13.91
C GLY A 119 3.34 9.00 -14.53
N PRO A 120 4.19 9.79 -13.86
CA PRO A 120 4.70 11.04 -14.40
C PRO A 120 5.54 10.80 -15.65
N PHE A 121 5.33 11.61 -16.68
CA PHE A 121 6.04 11.52 -17.96
C PHE A 121 6.38 12.92 -18.45
N PHE A 122 7.64 13.12 -18.81
CA PHE A 122 8.11 14.35 -19.45
C PHE A 122 9.00 13.99 -20.64
N TRP A 123 8.76 14.65 -21.76
CA TRP A 123 9.56 14.53 -22.97
C TRP A 123 9.66 15.88 -23.66
N CYS A 124 10.81 16.15 -24.28
CA CYS A 124 11.00 17.30 -25.14
C CYS A 124 11.96 16.97 -26.28
N ALA A 125 11.75 17.57 -27.45
CA ALA A 125 12.68 17.58 -28.56
C ALA A 125 12.35 18.70 -29.55
N TYR A 126 13.28 18.99 -30.46
CA TYR A 126 12.96 19.79 -31.64
C TYR A 126 12.22 18.94 -32.67
N ASP A 127 11.32 19.59 -33.40
CA ASP A 127 10.72 19.02 -34.60
C ASP A 127 11.74 18.96 -35.77
N GLN A 128 11.25 18.58 -36.95
CA GLN A 128 12.09 18.39 -38.15
C GLN A 128 12.14 19.66 -39.02
N ASP A 129 11.55 20.78 -38.57
CA ASP A 129 11.57 22.03 -39.31
C ASP A 129 12.92 22.74 -39.11
N GLU A 130 13.76 22.74 -40.15
CA GLU A 130 15.06 23.40 -40.10
C GLU A 130 14.97 24.93 -40.22
N LEU A 131 13.89 25.46 -40.79
CA LEU A 131 13.70 26.89 -41.04
C LEU A 131 13.09 27.61 -39.83
N ASN A 132 12.14 26.95 -39.16
CA ASN A 132 11.52 27.43 -37.94
C ASN A 132 11.39 26.26 -36.94
N PRO A 133 12.49 25.89 -36.26
CA PRO A 133 12.46 24.75 -35.34
C PRO A 133 11.51 25.03 -34.17
N HIS A 134 10.65 24.07 -33.89
CA HIS A 134 9.75 24.10 -32.75
C HIS A 134 10.26 23.20 -31.64
N LEU A 135 10.41 23.75 -30.43
CA LEU A 135 10.62 22.94 -29.24
C LEU A 135 9.28 22.33 -28.82
N GLN A 136 9.12 21.04 -29.06
CA GLN A 136 7.94 20.26 -28.68
C GLN A 136 8.12 19.68 -27.29
N ILE A 137 7.08 19.77 -26.46
CA ILE A 137 7.07 19.26 -25.08
C ILE A 137 5.82 18.43 -24.86
N ILE A 138 5.97 17.26 -24.25
CA ILE A 138 4.88 16.47 -23.69
C ILE A 138 5.15 16.34 -22.20
N ASN A 139 4.19 16.76 -21.38
CA ASN A 139 4.27 16.57 -19.95
C ASN A 139 2.91 16.10 -19.44
N ARG A 140 2.87 14.95 -18.77
CA ARG A 140 1.61 14.34 -18.34
C ARG A 140 1.78 13.52 -17.08
N LYS A 141 0.66 13.34 -16.40
CA LYS A 141 0.52 12.43 -15.29
C LYS A 141 -0.90 11.87 -15.30
N SER A 142 -1.02 10.64 -15.79
CA SER A 142 -2.27 9.88 -15.81
C SER A 142 -2.18 8.72 -14.81
N ASP A 143 -3.16 8.65 -13.91
CA ASP A 143 -3.31 7.57 -12.94
C ASP A 143 -4.40 6.59 -13.39
N VAL A 144 -4.18 5.30 -13.16
CA VAL A 144 -5.09 4.23 -13.57
C VAL A 144 -6.19 4.09 -12.51
N ARG A 145 -7.30 4.78 -12.78
CA ARG A 145 -8.63 4.71 -12.13
C ARG A 145 -8.65 4.70 -10.60
N LYS A 146 -9.21 5.76 -9.99
CA LYS A 146 -9.59 5.77 -8.57
C LYS A 146 -11.10 5.89 -8.44
N LYS A 147 -11.72 4.89 -7.78
CA LYS A 147 -13.18 4.76 -7.65
C LYS A 147 -13.90 4.77 -9.02
N GLY A 148 -13.34 4.08 -10.01
CA GLY A 148 -13.92 3.97 -11.36
C GLY A 148 -13.71 5.19 -12.28
N LYS A 149 -13.15 6.30 -11.77
CA LYS A 149 -12.83 7.50 -12.58
C LYS A 149 -11.34 7.60 -12.85
N THR A 150 -10.96 7.88 -14.10
CA THR A 150 -9.58 8.27 -14.42
C THR A 150 -9.24 9.60 -13.75
N ARG A 151 -7.96 9.79 -13.42
CA ARG A 151 -7.44 11.01 -12.80
C ARG A 151 -6.14 11.38 -13.47
N GLY A 152 -5.93 12.66 -13.68
CA GLY A 152 -4.68 13.13 -14.26
C GLY A 152 -4.77 14.49 -14.89
N TRP A 153 -3.65 14.84 -15.52
CA TRP A 153 -3.49 15.99 -16.38
C TRP A 153 -2.49 15.67 -17.49
N GLU A 154 -2.61 16.36 -18.62
CA GLU A 154 -1.64 16.32 -19.72
C GLU A 154 -1.50 17.71 -20.34
N ILE A 155 -0.30 18.02 -20.81
CA ILE A 155 -0.02 19.14 -21.68
C ILE A 155 0.82 18.69 -22.87
N MET A 156 0.52 19.25 -24.02
CA MET A 156 1.34 19.20 -25.22
C MET A 156 1.62 20.63 -25.65
N LEU A 157 2.89 21.01 -25.75
CA LEU A 157 3.30 22.35 -26.16
C LEU A 157 4.19 22.27 -27.40
N SER A 158 4.17 23.32 -28.20
CA SER A 158 5.08 23.57 -29.29
C SER A 158 5.50 25.04 -29.25
N HIS A 159 6.80 25.29 -29.22
CA HIS A 159 7.32 26.65 -29.13
C HIS A 159 8.19 26.97 -30.33
N SER A 160 7.76 27.92 -31.15
CA SER A 160 8.55 28.42 -32.26
C SER A 160 9.73 29.22 -31.72
N ILE A 161 10.94 28.75 -31.99
CA ILE A 161 12.15 29.48 -31.61
C ILE A 161 12.23 30.80 -32.37
N LYS A 162 11.80 30.85 -33.63
CA LYS A 162 11.90 32.07 -34.46
C LYS A 162 10.83 33.11 -34.14
N ASP A 163 9.60 32.70 -33.85
CA ASP A 163 8.49 33.62 -33.67
C ASP A 163 8.22 33.92 -32.18
N GLY A 164 8.79 33.12 -31.27
CA GLY A 164 8.56 33.28 -29.82
C GLY A 164 7.12 32.97 -29.42
N ILE A 165 6.39 32.23 -30.26
CA ILE A 165 5.00 31.85 -30.03
C ILE A 165 4.97 30.43 -29.47
N THR A 166 4.26 30.25 -28.36
CA THR A 166 3.96 28.94 -27.80
C THR A 166 2.51 28.56 -28.13
N THR A 167 2.31 27.44 -28.78
CA THR A 167 0.99 26.83 -28.98
C THR A 167 0.88 25.59 -28.11
N GLY A 168 -0.33 25.25 -27.67
CA GLY A 168 -0.49 24.06 -26.85
C GLY A 168 -1.90 23.57 -26.63
N TYR A 169 -1.98 22.40 -26.03
CA TYR A 169 -3.18 21.76 -25.54
C TYR A 169 -2.95 21.32 -24.09
N ALA A 170 -3.89 21.62 -23.19
CA ALA A 170 -3.84 21.19 -21.81
C ALA A 170 -5.18 20.64 -21.35
N LYS A 171 -5.15 19.48 -20.69
CA LYS A 171 -6.32 18.83 -20.10
C LYS A 171 -6.03 18.42 -18.66
N GLY A 172 -6.99 18.61 -17.78
CA GLY A 172 -6.93 18.24 -16.37
C GLY A 172 -8.27 17.76 -15.86
N THR A 173 -8.27 16.79 -14.95
CA THR A 173 -9.47 16.44 -14.16
C THR A 173 -9.69 17.42 -13.02
N SER A 174 -10.87 17.41 -12.40
CA SER A 174 -11.14 18.16 -11.16
C SER A 174 -10.20 17.83 -9.99
N SER A 175 -9.47 16.71 -10.08
CA SER A 175 -8.48 16.27 -9.08
C SER A 175 -7.05 16.66 -9.42
N SER A 176 -6.82 17.20 -10.62
CA SER A 176 -5.59 17.91 -10.95
C SER A 176 -5.78 19.37 -10.58
N ASP A 177 -4.76 19.99 -10.00
CA ASP A 177 -4.74 21.41 -9.64
C ASP A 177 -4.68 22.33 -10.91
N MET A 178 -5.31 21.93 -12.02
CA MET A 178 -5.15 22.54 -13.34
C MET A 178 -5.76 23.94 -13.40
N ILE A 179 -6.87 24.17 -12.70
CA ILE A 179 -7.48 25.50 -12.59
C ILE A 179 -6.51 26.43 -11.85
N GLU A 180 -5.99 26.03 -10.69
CA GLU A 180 -5.03 26.85 -9.93
C GLU A 180 -3.70 27.05 -10.68
N VAL A 181 -3.27 26.04 -11.45
CA VAL A 181 -2.12 26.16 -12.37
C VAL A 181 -2.36 27.27 -13.40
N MET A 182 -3.54 27.29 -14.04
CA MET A 182 -3.85 28.30 -15.07
C MET A 182 -4.01 29.69 -14.45
N GLU A 183 -4.58 29.80 -13.26
CA GLU A 183 -4.62 31.07 -12.50
C GLU A 183 -3.20 31.61 -12.23
N HIS A 184 -2.28 30.76 -11.74
CA HIS A 184 -0.89 31.15 -11.51
C HIS A 184 -0.16 31.50 -12.82
N PHE A 185 -0.42 30.77 -13.90
CA PHE A 185 0.17 31.03 -15.21
C PHE A 185 -0.29 32.39 -15.77
N ARG A 186 -1.60 32.68 -15.68
CA ARG A 186 -2.21 33.95 -16.11
C ARG A 186 -1.76 35.14 -15.26
N ALA A 187 -1.34 34.91 -14.01
CA ALA A 187 -0.76 35.93 -13.14
C ALA A 187 0.68 36.32 -13.53
N CYS A 188 1.33 35.59 -14.44
CA CYS A 188 2.71 35.84 -14.89
C CYS A 188 2.80 36.15 -16.40
N PRO A 189 2.01 37.10 -16.95
CA PRO A 189 1.92 37.32 -18.40
C PRO A 189 3.25 37.77 -19.03
N LEU A 190 4.11 38.48 -18.29
CA LEU A 190 5.41 38.94 -18.78
C LEU A 190 6.45 37.81 -18.92
N GLN A 191 6.16 36.61 -18.38
CA GLN A 191 7.09 35.48 -18.38
C GLN A 191 6.71 34.41 -19.43
N ILE A 192 5.60 34.58 -20.15
CA ILE A 192 5.08 33.59 -21.10
C ILE A 192 6.00 33.33 -22.30
N GLY A 193 6.98 34.21 -22.53
CA GLY A 193 8.00 34.04 -23.57
C GLY A 193 8.90 32.82 -23.34
N HIS A 194 8.94 32.27 -22.13
CA HIS A 194 9.70 31.06 -21.83
C HIS A 194 8.80 29.81 -21.88
N PRO A 195 9.05 28.84 -22.78
CA PRO A 195 8.14 27.70 -23.02
C PRO A 195 7.99 26.76 -21.82
N LEU A 196 8.97 26.76 -20.91
CA LEU A 196 8.94 25.94 -19.69
C LEU A 196 8.25 26.60 -18.49
N LEU A 197 7.72 27.83 -18.62
CA LEU A 197 6.99 28.46 -17.52
C LEU A 197 5.82 27.59 -17.03
N LEU A 198 4.93 27.19 -17.95
CA LEU A 198 3.77 26.36 -17.62
C LEU A 198 4.18 24.97 -17.06
N PRO A 199 5.08 24.19 -17.69
CA PRO A 199 5.60 22.96 -17.12
C PRO A 199 6.17 23.10 -15.70
N ILE A 200 6.88 24.20 -15.41
CA ILE A 200 7.47 24.45 -14.09
C ILE A 200 6.40 24.84 -13.06
N ILE A 201 5.37 25.60 -13.45
CA ILE A 201 4.23 25.89 -12.57
C ILE A 201 3.50 24.59 -12.22
N ILE A 202 3.19 23.74 -13.20
CA ILE A 202 2.58 22.43 -12.95
C ILE A 202 3.45 21.59 -12.00
N PHE A 203 4.75 21.53 -12.28
CA PHE A 203 5.69 20.79 -11.45
C PHE A 203 5.66 21.29 -9.99
N SER A 204 5.59 22.61 -9.78
CA SER A 204 5.53 23.21 -8.44
C SER A 204 4.31 22.76 -7.61
N HIS A 205 3.16 22.56 -8.25
CA HIS A 205 1.96 22.02 -7.62
C HIS A 205 2.12 20.53 -7.30
N ASP A 206 2.73 19.78 -8.22
CA ASP A 206 2.99 18.34 -8.06
C ASP A 206 3.93 18.03 -6.89
N VAL A 207 4.92 18.90 -6.66
CA VAL A 207 5.90 18.83 -5.55
C VAL A 207 5.60 19.81 -4.40
N SER A 208 4.32 20.19 -4.24
CA SER A 208 3.85 21.06 -3.16
C SER A 208 4.14 20.51 -1.75
N SER A 209 4.04 21.39 -0.75
CA SER A 209 4.27 21.08 0.67
C SER A 209 3.40 19.95 1.22
N LYS A 210 2.28 19.63 0.56
CA LYS A 210 1.39 18.52 0.90
C LYS A 210 2.16 17.18 1.01
N THR A 211 3.16 16.96 0.15
CA THR A 211 3.97 15.72 0.18
C THR A 211 4.95 15.72 1.34
N ASP A 212 5.59 16.86 1.63
CA ASP A 212 6.51 17.02 2.77
C ASP A 212 5.79 16.78 4.10
N ILE A 213 4.58 17.31 4.25
CA ILE A 213 3.76 17.14 5.46
C ILE A 213 3.43 15.67 5.67
N LYS A 214 2.98 14.95 4.63
CA LYS A 214 2.67 13.51 4.73
C LYS A 214 3.86 12.65 5.12
N GLN A 215 5.06 13.00 4.66
CA GLN A 215 6.29 12.29 5.03
C GLN A 215 6.70 12.59 6.48
N ARG A 216 6.47 13.81 6.96
CA ARG A 216 6.64 14.15 8.39
C ARG A 216 5.66 13.39 9.27
N GLU A 217 4.38 13.37 8.90
CA GLU A 217 3.33 12.62 9.61
C GLU A 217 3.65 11.13 9.67
N ALA A 218 4.11 10.52 8.56
CA ALA A 218 4.51 9.12 8.53
C ALA A 218 5.70 8.83 9.47
N ARG A 219 6.64 9.77 9.58
CA ARG A 219 7.77 9.64 10.52
C ARG A 219 7.32 9.72 11.98
N ASP A 220 6.38 10.62 12.29
CA ASP A 220 5.83 10.74 13.64
C ASP A 220 4.98 9.53 14.01
N TRP A 221 4.24 8.98 13.04
CA TRP A 221 3.52 7.73 13.20
C TRP A 221 4.46 6.55 13.44
N LEU A 222 5.51 6.40 12.63
CA LEU A 222 6.54 5.38 12.84
C LEU A 222 7.13 5.45 14.25
N ARG A 223 7.41 6.65 14.79
CA ARG A 223 7.92 6.78 16.16
C ARG A 223 6.99 6.14 17.19
N LYS A 224 5.68 6.41 17.09
CA LYS A 224 4.66 5.78 17.96
C LYS A 224 4.67 4.25 17.83
N LEU A 225 4.79 3.74 16.61
CA LEU A 225 4.89 2.29 16.36
C LEU A 225 6.19 1.69 16.94
N GLU A 226 7.32 2.40 16.84
CA GLU A 226 8.58 1.98 17.46
C GLU A 226 8.47 1.91 18.99
N HIS A 227 7.79 2.88 19.61
CA HIS A 227 7.54 2.87 21.05
C HIS A 227 6.67 1.66 21.45
N ALA A 228 5.60 1.39 20.70
CA ALA A 228 4.72 0.25 20.93
C ALA A 228 5.45 -1.10 20.78
N VAL A 229 6.33 -1.26 19.78
CA VAL A 229 7.08 -2.50 19.56
C VAL A 229 8.23 -2.67 20.55
N SER A 230 8.94 -1.58 20.91
CA SER A 230 10.13 -1.64 21.77
C SER A 230 9.82 -1.89 23.24
N MET A 231 8.56 -1.81 23.70
CA MET A 231 8.16 -1.98 25.10
C MET A 231 8.99 -1.10 26.07
N ARG A 232 9.45 0.10 25.64
CA ARG A 232 10.21 1.00 26.53
C ARG A 232 9.29 1.47 27.66
N THR A 233 9.78 1.47 28.89
CA THR A 233 9.01 1.82 30.10
C THR A 233 8.45 3.26 30.09
N GLU A 234 8.89 4.10 29.15
CA GLU A 234 8.38 5.46 28.90
C GLU A 234 7.14 5.49 27.97
N ILE A 235 6.43 4.36 27.82
CA ILE A 235 5.16 4.34 27.09
C ILE A 235 4.15 5.20 27.84
N GLN A 236 3.75 6.32 27.24
CA GLN A 236 2.53 7.00 27.66
C GLN A 236 1.34 6.08 27.29
N GLU A 237 0.52 5.69 28.27
CA GLU A 237 -0.74 4.97 28.05
C GLU A 237 -1.67 5.67 27.02
N ASN A 238 -1.39 6.94 26.70
CA ASN A 238 -2.07 7.75 25.70
C ASN A 238 -1.81 7.36 24.22
N GLU A 239 -0.91 6.44 23.88
CA GLU A 239 -0.59 6.11 22.48
C GLU A 239 -1.55 5.11 21.80
N GLY A 240 -2.59 4.63 22.49
CA GLY A 240 -3.71 3.87 21.89
C GLY A 240 -3.41 2.42 21.47
N TYR A 241 -2.14 2.03 21.37
CA TYR A 241 -1.69 0.65 21.07
C TYR A 241 -1.58 -0.24 22.33
N VAL A 242 -1.71 0.34 23.51
CA VAL A 242 -1.67 -0.36 24.80
C VAL A 242 -3.03 -0.23 25.47
N LYS A 243 -3.64 -1.38 25.80
CA LYS A 243 -4.84 -1.46 26.64
C LYS A 243 -4.53 -2.33 27.84
N ASP A 244 -4.78 -1.82 29.03
CA ASP A 244 -4.55 -2.53 30.30
C ASP A 244 -3.11 -3.08 30.46
N GLY A 245 -2.11 -2.35 29.96
CA GLY A 245 -0.70 -2.76 29.98
C GLY A 245 -0.34 -3.86 28.96
N VAL A 246 -1.27 -4.24 28.08
CA VAL A 246 -1.05 -5.22 27.00
C VAL A 246 -1.02 -4.51 25.65
N VAL A 247 0.04 -4.77 24.87
CA VAL A 247 0.17 -4.27 23.49
C VAL A 247 -0.76 -5.04 22.55
N ASP A 248 -1.57 -4.31 21.79
CA ASP A 248 -2.39 -4.84 20.69
C ASP A 248 -1.52 -5.04 19.43
N LEU A 249 -0.98 -6.27 19.30
CA LEU A 249 -0.06 -6.63 18.21
C LEU A 249 -0.73 -6.55 16.83
N ASP A 250 -2.04 -6.79 16.74
CA ASP A 250 -2.77 -6.74 15.48
C ASP A 250 -2.95 -5.30 15.00
N ALA A 251 -3.29 -4.39 15.93
CA ALA A 251 -3.35 -2.95 15.65
C ALA A 251 -1.98 -2.42 15.20
N VAL A 252 -0.89 -2.80 15.89
CA VAL A 252 0.47 -2.40 15.50
C VAL A 252 0.84 -2.95 14.12
N ASN A 253 0.51 -4.21 13.81
CA ASN A 253 0.81 -4.79 12.49
C ASN A 253 0.07 -4.07 11.36
N ARG A 254 -1.23 -3.83 11.54
CA ARG A 254 -2.05 -3.09 10.55
C ARG A 254 -1.48 -1.70 10.30
N ASP A 255 -1.15 -0.98 11.37
CA ASP A 255 -0.70 0.39 11.29
C ASP A 255 0.75 0.49 10.75
N LEU A 256 1.61 -0.51 10.98
CA LEU A 256 2.90 -0.63 10.30
C LEU A 256 2.74 -0.78 8.78
N VAL A 257 1.77 -1.58 8.32
CA VAL A 257 1.48 -1.77 6.89
C VAL A 257 0.93 -0.49 6.26
N GLU A 258 0.03 0.20 6.94
CA GLU A 258 -0.55 1.45 6.46
C GLU A 258 0.51 2.56 6.41
N CYS A 259 1.30 2.72 7.47
CA CYS A 259 2.42 3.67 7.49
C CYS A 259 3.42 3.38 6.37
N HIS A 260 3.74 2.11 6.11
CA HIS A 260 4.60 1.71 4.99
C HIS A 260 4.02 2.14 3.63
N SER A 261 2.72 1.92 3.43
CA SER A 261 2.00 2.33 2.21
C SER A 261 1.98 3.85 2.03
N GLN A 262 1.81 4.61 3.12
CA GLN A 262 1.86 6.07 3.12
C GLN A 262 3.24 6.61 2.72
N VAL A 263 4.34 6.01 3.22
CA VAL A 263 5.71 6.44 2.85
C VAL A 263 6.00 6.18 1.37
N LEU A 264 5.45 5.10 0.81
CA LEU A 264 5.56 4.78 -0.62
C LEU A 264 4.72 5.68 -1.53
N TRP A 265 3.75 6.42 -0.98
CA TRP A 265 2.88 7.29 -1.77
C TRP A 265 3.69 8.42 -2.41
N LYS A 266 3.63 8.53 -3.75
CA LYS A 266 4.42 9.48 -4.56
C LYS A 266 5.93 9.41 -4.29
N ARG A 267 6.59 8.32 -4.69
CA ARG A 267 8.06 8.20 -4.65
C ARG A 267 8.77 9.41 -5.28
N PRO A 268 9.64 10.13 -4.56
CA PRO A 268 10.34 11.31 -5.06
C PRO A 268 11.19 11.04 -6.31
N LYS A 269 11.80 9.85 -6.41
CA LYS A 269 12.59 9.43 -7.57
C LYS A 269 11.92 9.71 -8.92
N ALA A 270 10.63 9.39 -9.08
CA ALA A 270 9.92 9.64 -10.33
C ALA A 270 9.88 11.14 -10.67
N TYR A 271 9.67 12.01 -9.68
CA TYR A 271 9.65 13.47 -9.89
C TYR A 271 11.06 14.05 -10.08
N MET A 272 12.11 13.40 -9.57
CA MET A 272 13.50 13.78 -9.86
C MET A 272 13.86 13.55 -11.33
N GLU A 273 13.34 12.47 -11.94
CA GLU A 273 13.50 12.22 -13.37
C GLU A 273 12.76 13.28 -14.20
N ILE A 274 11.55 13.66 -13.79
CA ILE A 274 10.80 14.76 -14.43
C ILE A 274 11.56 16.09 -14.29
N ALA A 275 12.10 16.39 -13.10
CA ALA A 275 12.92 17.58 -12.90
C ALA A 275 14.14 17.60 -13.83
N SER A 276 14.82 16.45 -13.98
CA SER A 276 15.97 16.30 -14.87
C SER A 276 15.58 16.45 -16.34
N GLY A 277 14.41 15.96 -16.74
CA GLY A 277 13.85 16.18 -18.07
C GLY A 277 13.57 17.66 -18.35
N ILE A 278 12.98 18.39 -17.40
CA ILE A 278 12.74 19.83 -17.50
C ILE A 278 14.06 20.61 -17.53
N GLU A 279 15.07 20.23 -16.75
CA GLU A 279 16.43 20.79 -16.81
C GLU A 279 17.06 20.58 -18.20
N GLY A 280 16.91 19.39 -18.78
CA GLY A 280 17.33 19.12 -20.16
C GLY A 280 16.61 20.02 -21.18
N ALA A 281 15.30 20.22 -21.02
CA ALA A 281 14.52 21.12 -21.86
C ALA A 281 14.96 22.59 -21.72
N LEU A 282 15.32 23.03 -20.51
CA LEU A 282 15.87 24.36 -20.25
C LEU A 282 17.16 24.55 -21.07
N CYS A 283 18.07 23.57 -21.03
CA CYS A 283 19.30 23.62 -21.82
C CYS A 283 19.01 23.64 -23.33
N LEU A 284 18.15 22.75 -23.83
CA LEU A 284 17.81 22.68 -25.26
C LEU A 284 17.20 23.99 -25.78
N PHE A 285 16.33 24.62 -24.99
CA PHE A 285 15.78 25.94 -25.31
C PHE A 285 16.89 26.99 -25.40
N TRP A 286 17.77 27.03 -24.39
CA TRP A 286 18.84 28.03 -24.31
C TRP A 286 19.87 27.90 -25.44
N GLU A 287 20.23 26.67 -25.81
CA GLU A 287 21.24 26.38 -26.85
C GLU A 287 20.80 26.83 -28.26
N LYS A 288 19.49 26.76 -28.55
CA LYS A 288 18.94 27.18 -29.84
C LYS A 288 18.39 28.61 -29.83
N LEU A 289 18.35 29.26 -28.66
CA LEU A 289 17.94 30.65 -28.56
C LEU A 289 18.97 31.54 -29.26
N GLY A 290 18.53 32.32 -30.26
CA GLY A 290 19.42 33.20 -31.01
C GLY A 290 20.15 34.23 -30.15
N GLU A 291 21.27 34.76 -30.65
CA GLU A 291 22.10 35.72 -29.90
C GLU A 291 21.33 37.00 -29.48
N GLU A 292 20.40 37.48 -30.29
CA GLU A 292 19.63 38.69 -29.98
C GLU A 292 18.71 38.48 -28.76
N ARG A 293 17.87 37.44 -28.79
CA ARG A 293 16.95 37.13 -27.67
C ARG A 293 17.64 36.62 -26.43
N SER A 294 18.76 35.92 -26.57
CA SER A 294 19.59 35.54 -25.41
C SER A 294 20.33 36.74 -24.80
N ARG A 295 20.47 37.86 -25.53
CA ARG A 295 21.06 39.10 -25.00
C ARG A 295 20.06 39.99 -24.26
N GLU A 296 18.76 39.73 -24.36
CA GLU A 296 17.74 40.42 -23.60
C GLU A 296 17.92 40.12 -22.10
N MET A 297 17.99 41.19 -21.30
CA MET A 297 18.23 41.07 -19.85
C MET A 297 17.10 40.28 -19.16
N ASP A 298 15.87 40.49 -19.60
CA ASP A 298 14.68 39.85 -19.03
C ASP A 298 14.66 38.34 -19.30
N MET A 299 14.95 37.92 -20.53
CA MET A 299 15.02 36.49 -20.89
C MET A 299 16.14 35.76 -20.15
N ARG A 300 17.34 36.35 -20.04
CA ARG A 300 18.44 35.77 -19.23
C ARG A 300 18.07 35.60 -17.76
N THR A 301 17.45 36.63 -17.19
CA THR A 301 17.08 36.64 -15.78
C THR A 301 15.98 35.62 -15.52
N LEU A 302 14.97 35.55 -16.38
CA LEU A 302 13.90 34.57 -16.33
C LEU A 302 14.44 33.14 -16.44
N HIS A 303 15.26 32.87 -17.46
CA HIS A 303 15.84 31.54 -17.66
C HIS A 303 16.66 31.08 -16.45
N ARG A 304 17.51 31.95 -15.90
CA ARG A 304 18.29 31.65 -14.69
C ARG A 304 17.38 31.40 -13.48
N SER A 305 16.33 32.21 -13.31
CA SER A 305 15.35 32.03 -12.24
C SER A 305 14.64 30.68 -12.32
N LEU A 306 14.18 30.29 -13.52
CA LEU A 306 13.54 29.00 -13.76
C LEU A 306 14.49 27.83 -13.52
N ARG A 307 15.75 27.93 -13.96
CA ARG A 307 16.78 26.92 -13.70
C ARG A 307 17.07 26.75 -12.21
N ASN A 308 17.28 27.85 -11.48
CA ASN A 308 17.51 27.81 -10.03
C ASN A 308 16.31 27.23 -9.28
N ARG A 309 15.09 27.49 -9.75
CA ARG A 309 13.87 26.92 -9.19
C ARG A 309 13.81 25.40 -9.37
N MET A 310 14.21 24.90 -10.54
CA MET A 310 14.29 23.46 -10.80
C MET A 310 15.36 22.78 -9.95
N GLU A 311 16.53 23.39 -9.81
CA GLU A 311 17.59 22.91 -8.92
C GLU A 311 17.10 22.83 -7.47
N PHE A 312 16.42 23.87 -6.99
CA PHE A 312 15.81 23.87 -5.66
C PHE A 312 14.85 22.69 -5.46
N TYR A 313 13.96 22.42 -6.42
CA TYR A 313 13.05 21.29 -6.32
C TYR A 313 13.77 19.94 -6.36
N LYS A 314 14.84 19.81 -7.14
CA LYS A 314 15.65 18.59 -7.21
C LYS A 314 16.30 18.29 -5.86
N VAL A 315 16.93 19.28 -5.23
CA VAL A 315 17.54 19.14 -3.89
C VAL A 315 16.48 18.85 -2.83
N LYS A 316 15.32 19.52 -2.90
CA LYS A 316 14.17 19.23 -2.02
C LYS A 316 13.75 17.75 -2.12
N LEU A 317 13.56 17.23 -3.35
CA LEU A 317 13.15 15.85 -3.58
C LEU A 317 14.21 14.83 -3.12
N GLN A 318 15.50 15.12 -3.31
CA GLN A 318 16.60 14.28 -2.80
C GLN A 318 16.56 14.15 -1.27
N GLY A 319 16.24 15.25 -0.57
CA GLY A 319 16.04 15.22 0.88
C GLY A 319 14.87 14.30 1.26
N ILE A 320 13.73 14.41 0.58
CA ILE A 320 12.56 13.56 0.82
C ILE A 320 12.86 12.08 0.53
N GLU A 321 13.54 11.77 -0.57
CA GLU A 321 13.90 10.39 -0.93
C GLU A 321 14.77 9.75 0.16
N SER A 322 15.76 10.51 0.67
CA SER A 322 16.64 10.07 1.75
C SER A 322 15.84 9.74 3.02
N TYR A 323 14.90 10.59 3.40
CA TYR A 323 14.02 10.34 4.56
C TYR A 323 13.05 9.19 4.35
N ALA A 324 12.45 9.07 3.17
CA ALA A 324 11.57 7.96 2.83
C ALA A 324 12.33 6.63 2.92
N TYR A 325 13.56 6.58 2.39
CA TYR A 325 14.43 5.42 2.50
C TYR A 325 14.71 5.02 3.96
N THR A 326 15.15 5.97 4.80
CA THR A 326 15.39 5.69 6.23
C THR A 326 14.13 5.23 6.97
N THR A 327 12.98 5.82 6.64
CA THR A 327 11.69 5.48 7.28
C THR A 327 11.27 4.05 6.90
N LEU A 328 11.43 3.66 5.64
CA LEU A 328 11.16 2.28 5.18
C LEU A 328 12.08 1.27 5.87
N GLN A 329 13.39 1.55 5.95
CA GLN A 329 14.33 0.67 6.65
C GLN A 329 13.96 0.48 8.13
N ARG A 330 13.54 1.55 8.80
CA ARG A 330 13.08 1.48 10.20
C ARG A 330 11.78 0.69 10.32
N LEU A 331 10.83 0.87 9.41
CA LEU A 331 9.59 0.07 9.36
C LEU A 331 9.89 -1.42 9.20
N ASP A 332 10.85 -1.79 8.35
CA ASP A 332 11.26 -3.18 8.16
C ASP A 332 11.85 -3.79 9.44
N ILE A 333 12.68 -3.02 10.16
CA ILE A 333 13.21 -3.41 11.47
C ILE A 333 12.06 -3.64 12.47
N GLN A 334 11.08 -2.73 12.53
CA GLN A 334 9.94 -2.87 13.43
C GLN A 334 9.05 -4.06 13.09
N ARG A 335 8.81 -4.32 11.79
CA ARG A 335 8.07 -5.50 11.34
C ARG A 335 8.79 -6.78 11.73
N ALA A 336 10.10 -6.85 11.55
CA ALA A 336 10.90 -8.01 11.97
C ALA A 336 10.87 -8.20 13.49
N ALA A 337 10.96 -7.12 14.28
CA ALA A 337 10.85 -7.17 15.72
C ALA A 337 9.45 -7.66 16.17
N LEU A 338 8.39 -7.16 15.54
CA LEU A 338 7.01 -7.57 15.83
C LEU A 338 6.80 -9.07 15.59
N TYR A 339 7.25 -9.60 14.45
CA TYR A 339 7.15 -11.05 14.18
C TYR A 339 7.91 -11.89 15.20
N ASN A 340 9.08 -11.43 15.65
CA ASN A 340 9.82 -12.10 16.72
C ASN A 340 9.05 -12.09 18.05
N ILE A 341 8.35 -11.00 18.38
CA ILE A 341 7.50 -10.90 19.58
C ILE A 341 6.30 -11.87 19.47
N ILE A 342 5.63 -11.91 18.32
CA ILE A 342 4.51 -12.82 18.06
C ILE A 342 4.97 -14.27 18.24
N ALA A 343 6.08 -14.67 17.60
CA ALA A 343 6.63 -16.02 17.72
C ALA A 343 7.01 -16.38 19.18
N GLN A 344 7.54 -15.43 19.96
CA GLN A 344 7.82 -15.63 21.38
C GLN A 344 6.53 -15.83 22.20
N LYS A 345 5.47 -15.06 21.89
CA LYS A 345 4.17 -15.16 22.56
C LYS A 345 3.49 -16.50 22.24
N GLU A 346 3.50 -16.92 20.97
CA GLU A 346 2.99 -18.23 20.54
C GLU A 346 3.76 -19.38 21.21
N SER A 347 5.09 -19.30 21.27
CA SER A 347 5.91 -20.31 21.96
C SER A 347 5.56 -20.41 23.45
N LYS A 348 5.31 -19.29 24.11
CA LYS A 348 4.89 -19.26 25.53
C LYS A 348 3.49 -19.83 25.72
N LEU A 349 2.54 -19.52 24.83
CA LEU A 349 1.19 -20.07 24.85
C LEU A 349 1.20 -21.58 24.64
N ASN A 350 1.93 -22.07 23.63
CA ASN A 350 2.08 -23.50 23.38
C ASN A 350 2.67 -24.23 24.60
N PHE A 351 3.64 -23.63 25.28
CA PHE A 351 4.19 -24.17 26.52
C PHE A 351 3.15 -24.22 27.65
N GLN A 352 2.35 -23.17 27.82
CA GLN A 352 1.26 -23.15 28.81
C GLN A 352 0.19 -24.21 28.49
N MET A 353 -0.20 -24.33 27.22
CA MET A 353 -1.13 -25.35 26.75
C MET A 353 -0.59 -26.75 27.00
N ALA A 354 0.70 -27.01 26.77
CA ALA A 354 1.32 -28.29 27.09
C ALA A 354 1.24 -28.60 28.60
N GLY A 355 1.47 -27.60 29.46
CA GLY A 355 1.31 -27.74 30.91
C GLY A 355 -0.14 -28.04 31.34
N GLU A 356 -1.13 -27.40 30.71
CA GLU A 356 -2.56 -27.68 30.96
C GLU A 356 -2.97 -29.06 30.45
N GLN A 357 -2.53 -29.45 29.25
CA GLN A 357 -2.73 -30.80 28.71
C GLN A 357 -2.14 -31.87 29.63
N ARG A 358 -0.97 -31.61 30.23
CA ARG A 358 -0.38 -32.50 31.24
C ARG A 358 -1.27 -32.64 32.47
N LYS A 359 -1.78 -31.53 33.02
CA LYS A 359 -2.72 -31.57 34.16
C LYS A 359 -3.98 -32.35 33.82
N LEU A 360 -4.52 -32.15 32.62
CA LEU A 360 -5.69 -32.89 32.12
C LEU A 360 -5.40 -34.38 31.96
N ALA A 361 -4.22 -34.75 31.45
CA ALA A 361 -3.80 -36.14 31.34
C ALA A 361 -3.66 -36.81 32.71
N HIS A 362 -3.07 -36.14 33.71
CA HIS A 362 -3.00 -36.66 35.08
C HIS A 362 -4.38 -36.82 35.72
N ALA A 363 -5.29 -35.86 35.52
CA ALA A 363 -6.67 -35.97 35.97
C ALA A 363 -7.39 -37.16 35.30
N SER A 364 -7.21 -37.33 33.98
CA SER A 364 -7.78 -38.45 33.21
C SER A 364 -7.23 -39.81 33.66
N LYS A 365 -5.94 -39.89 34.05
CA LYS A 365 -5.34 -41.09 34.63
C LYS A 365 -5.99 -41.45 35.96
N ARG A 366 -6.30 -40.45 36.80
CA ARG A 366 -7.03 -40.66 38.06
C ARG A 366 -8.47 -41.11 37.82
N ASP A 367 -9.17 -40.50 36.87
CA ASP A 367 -10.53 -40.92 36.50
C ASP A 367 -10.54 -42.34 35.93
N SER A 368 -9.50 -42.72 35.18
CA SER A 368 -9.32 -44.10 34.71
C SER A 368 -9.18 -45.09 35.87
N ALA A 369 -8.49 -44.73 36.95
CA ALA A 369 -8.39 -45.58 38.14
C ALA A 369 -9.75 -45.77 38.85
N ALA A 370 -10.57 -44.71 38.92
CA ALA A 370 -11.94 -44.81 39.40
C ALA A 370 -12.79 -45.73 38.50
N MET A 371 -12.68 -45.61 37.18
CA MET A 371 -13.34 -46.50 36.22
C MET A 371 -12.92 -47.97 36.38
N LYS A 372 -11.62 -48.24 36.62
CA LYS A 372 -11.14 -49.61 36.93
C LYS A 372 -11.84 -50.18 38.16
N THR A 373 -12.07 -49.37 39.19
CA THR A 373 -12.73 -49.78 40.44
C THR A 373 -14.20 -50.15 40.20
N ILE A 374 -14.91 -49.35 39.40
CA ILE A 374 -16.31 -49.64 39.02
C ILE A 374 -16.40 -50.93 38.20
N SER A 375 -15.49 -51.12 37.23
CA SER A 375 -15.41 -52.32 36.41
C SER A 375 -15.14 -53.58 37.25
N LEU A 376 -14.24 -53.50 38.24
CA LEU A 376 -13.99 -54.57 39.20
C LEU A 376 -15.24 -54.92 40.02
N LEU A 377 -15.96 -53.90 40.52
CA LEU A 377 -17.22 -54.12 41.22
C LEU A 377 -18.24 -54.85 40.33
N GLY A 378 -18.37 -54.41 39.06
CA GLY A 378 -19.20 -55.08 38.07
C GLY A 378 -18.81 -56.55 37.88
N ALA A 379 -17.53 -56.84 37.69
CA ALA A 379 -17.03 -58.19 37.50
C ALA A 379 -17.33 -59.13 38.70
N ILE A 380 -17.41 -58.58 39.91
CA ILE A 380 -17.77 -59.33 41.12
C ILE A 380 -19.28 -59.58 41.21
N PHE A 381 -20.11 -58.56 40.91
CA PHE A 381 -21.57 -58.65 41.10
C PHE A 381 -22.33 -59.30 39.95
N PHE A 382 -21.85 -59.16 38.70
CA PHE A 382 -22.53 -59.70 37.52
C PHE A 382 -22.77 -61.22 37.52
N PRO A 383 -21.76 -62.08 37.82
CA PRO A 383 -21.99 -63.53 37.82
C PRO A 383 -22.98 -63.96 38.90
N GLY A 384 -22.97 -63.33 40.08
CA GLY A 384 -23.96 -63.59 41.12
C GLY A 384 -25.38 -63.23 40.70
N ALA A 385 -25.56 -62.03 40.13
CA ALA A 385 -26.86 -61.57 39.64
C ALA A 385 -27.39 -62.43 38.46
N PHE A 386 -26.52 -62.84 37.54
CA PHE A 386 -26.89 -63.68 36.39
C PHE A 386 -27.29 -65.10 36.82
N ILE A 387 -26.53 -65.70 37.74
CA ILE A 387 -26.89 -67.02 38.27
C ILE A 387 -28.18 -66.91 39.10
N ALA A 388 -28.34 -65.87 39.92
CA ALA A 388 -29.58 -65.64 40.67
C ALA A 388 -30.81 -65.48 39.74
N SER A 389 -30.68 -64.78 38.61
CA SER A 389 -31.77 -64.64 37.64
C SER A 389 -32.09 -65.95 36.92
N LEU A 390 -31.07 -66.74 36.54
CA LEU A 390 -31.23 -68.09 36.00
C LEU A 390 -31.97 -69.02 36.97
N PHE A 391 -31.66 -68.96 38.26
CA PHE A 391 -32.37 -69.72 39.30
C PHE A 391 -33.77 -69.17 39.60
N SER A 392 -34.06 -67.91 39.27
CA SER A 392 -35.39 -67.29 39.36
C SER A 392 -36.28 -67.59 38.15
N MET A 393 -35.70 -68.04 37.02
CA MET A 393 -36.48 -68.60 35.93
C MET A 393 -37.06 -69.94 36.41
N THR A 394 -38.27 -70.27 35.95
CA THR A 394 -39.12 -71.39 36.40
C THR A 394 -38.53 -72.80 36.21
N PHE A 395 -37.23 -72.91 35.92
CA PHE A 395 -36.48 -74.15 35.74
C PHE A 395 -36.23 -74.90 37.06
N PHE A 396 -36.31 -74.22 38.22
CA PHE A 396 -36.25 -74.83 39.54
C PHE A 396 -37.56 -74.58 40.32
N ASN A 397 -38.45 -75.56 40.35
CA ASN A 397 -39.68 -75.48 41.13
C ASN A 397 -39.35 -75.72 42.63
N PHE A 398 -39.50 -74.69 43.46
CA PHE A 398 -39.19 -74.72 44.90
C PHE A 398 -40.44 -74.83 45.79
N GLN A 399 -41.63 -75.12 45.24
CA GLN A 399 -42.81 -75.41 46.05
C GLN A 399 -42.77 -76.86 46.55
N SER A 400 -42.57 -77.03 47.86
CA SER A 400 -42.97 -78.24 48.58
C SER A 400 -44.49 -78.22 48.76
N ASP A 401 -45.14 -79.38 48.60
CA ASP A 401 -46.60 -79.55 48.62
C ASP A 401 -47.23 -79.42 50.02
N ASN A 402 -46.55 -78.76 50.97
CA ASN A 402 -47.04 -78.53 52.33
C ASN A 402 -46.44 -77.24 52.93
N GLY A 403 -47.17 -76.13 52.79
CA GLY A 403 -47.38 -75.04 53.77
C GLY A 403 -46.24 -74.44 54.63
N GLY A 404 -44.98 -74.85 54.51
CA GLY A 404 -43.86 -74.36 55.31
C GLY A 404 -42.81 -73.71 54.41
N GLN A 405 -42.43 -72.47 54.72
CA GLN A 405 -41.27 -71.81 54.11
C GLN A 405 -39.98 -72.53 54.54
N GLU A 406 -39.65 -73.64 53.89
CA GLU A 406 -38.38 -74.33 54.07
C GLU A 406 -37.47 -74.05 52.87
N LEU A 407 -36.29 -73.48 53.17
CA LEU A 407 -35.21 -73.30 52.20
C LEU A 407 -34.89 -74.65 51.55
N SER A 408 -34.99 -74.71 50.22
CA SER A 408 -34.73 -75.95 49.47
C SER A 408 -33.32 -76.50 49.74
N PRO A 409 -33.16 -77.82 49.94
CA PRO A 409 -31.86 -78.46 50.17
C PRO A 409 -30.86 -78.32 49.00
N LYS A 410 -31.30 -77.78 47.85
CA LYS A 410 -30.44 -77.49 46.68
C LYS A 410 -29.83 -76.08 46.67
N PHE A 411 -30.08 -75.25 47.69
CA PHE A 411 -29.52 -73.90 47.82
C PHE A 411 -27.98 -73.87 47.77
N TRP A 412 -27.32 -74.97 48.15
CA TRP A 412 -25.86 -75.08 48.08
C TRP A 412 -25.30 -75.06 46.65
N ILE A 413 -26.10 -75.47 45.64
CA ILE A 413 -25.68 -75.48 44.22
C ILE A 413 -25.44 -74.06 43.70
N TYR A 414 -26.23 -73.08 44.16
CA TYR A 414 -26.02 -71.67 43.84
C TYR A 414 -24.60 -71.23 44.24
N TRP A 415 -24.16 -71.53 45.46
CA TRP A 415 -22.82 -71.19 45.93
C TRP A 415 -21.72 -72.00 45.22
N ALA A 416 -21.98 -73.28 44.95
CA ALA A 416 -21.05 -74.17 44.25
C ALA A 416 -20.78 -73.76 42.80
N VAL A 417 -21.72 -73.08 42.13
CA VAL A 417 -21.54 -72.57 40.75
C VAL A 417 -21.08 -71.11 40.74
N THR A 418 -21.66 -70.27 41.59
CA THR A 418 -21.40 -68.82 41.59
C THR A 418 -20.00 -68.49 42.06
N ILE A 419 -19.48 -69.14 43.11
CA ILE A 419 -18.14 -68.84 43.65
C ILE A 419 -17.04 -69.17 42.61
N PRO A 420 -16.98 -70.38 42.02
CA PRO A 420 -15.95 -70.69 41.03
C PRO A 420 -16.03 -69.81 39.78
N LEU A 421 -17.25 -69.52 39.30
CA LEU A 421 -17.46 -68.65 38.14
C LEU A 421 -16.96 -67.22 38.41
N THR A 422 -17.26 -66.68 39.59
CA THR A 422 -16.78 -65.35 40.01
C THR A 422 -15.26 -65.33 40.14
N VAL A 423 -14.67 -66.37 40.74
CA VAL A 423 -13.20 -66.52 40.84
C VAL A 423 -12.55 -66.62 39.46
N CYS A 424 -13.14 -67.35 38.51
CA CYS A 424 -12.64 -67.44 37.14
C CYS A 424 -12.69 -66.08 36.42
N ILE A 425 -13.80 -65.33 36.53
CA ILE A 425 -13.97 -64.03 35.87
C ILE A 425 -13.01 -62.98 36.46
N VAL A 426 -12.98 -62.86 37.80
CA VAL A 426 -12.08 -61.92 38.49
C VAL A 426 -10.62 -62.33 38.27
N GLY A 427 -10.30 -63.62 38.27
CA GLY A 427 -8.97 -64.14 37.98
C GLY A 427 -8.50 -63.83 36.56
N MET A 428 -9.34 -64.03 35.54
CA MET A 428 -9.05 -63.64 34.17
C MET A 428 -8.86 -62.13 34.04
N TRP A 429 -9.73 -61.33 34.66
CA TRP A 429 -9.61 -59.87 34.66
C TRP A 429 -8.31 -59.40 35.32
N TRP A 430 -7.94 -59.96 36.48
CA TRP A 430 -6.70 -59.63 37.18
C TRP A 430 -5.49 -59.95 36.29
N ILE A 431 -5.42 -61.16 35.72
CA ILE A 431 -4.30 -61.55 34.86
C ILE A 431 -4.18 -60.62 33.65
N TRP A 432 -5.32 -60.27 33.04
CA TRP A 432 -5.36 -59.37 31.89
C TRP A 432 -4.91 -57.95 32.26
N GLU A 433 -5.44 -57.39 33.35
CA GLU A 433 -5.08 -56.06 33.85
C GLU A 433 -3.60 -56.00 34.25
N ARG A 434 -3.09 -57.00 34.98
CA ARG A 434 -1.69 -57.06 35.41
C ARG A 434 -0.72 -57.16 34.24
N ASN A 435 -1.07 -57.90 33.19
CA ASN A 435 -0.26 -57.97 31.97
C ASN A 435 -0.31 -56.66 31.18
N ARG A 436 -1.46 -55.97 31.19
CA ARG A 436 -1.65 -54.67 30.54
C ARG A 436 -0.85 -53.57 31.25
N GLU A 437 -0.93 -53.51 32.58
CA GLU A 437 -0.18 -52.57 33.42
C GLU A 437 1.33 -52.71 33.29
N ARG A 438 1.84 -53.94 33.12
CA ARG A 438 3.28 -54.17 32.91
C ARG A 438 3.80 -53.66 31.57
N LYS A 439 2.98 -53.68 30.51
CA LYS A 439 3.36 -53.13 29.20
C LYS A 439 3.30 -51.61 29.21
N TYR A 440 2.18 -51.04 29.68
CA TYR A 440 2.00 -49.59 29.70
C TYR A 440 2.85 -48.87 30.77
N GLY A 441 3.18 -49.52 31.88
CA GLY A 441 3.96 -48.90 32.95
C GLY A 441 5.40 -48.53 32.54
N LYS A 442 6.02 -49.32 31.65
CA LYS A 442 7.36 -49.00 31.11
C LYS A 442 7.32 -47.88 30.09
N GLU A 443 6.34 -47.92 29.19
CA GLU A 443 6.10 -46.85 28.22
C GLU A 443 5.79 -45.52 28.92
N ASP A 444 4.97 -45.53 29.97
CA ASP A 444 4.68 -44.34 30.79
C ASP A 444 5.92 -43.77 31.48
N THR A 445 6.77 -44.60 32.09
CA THR A 445 7.99 -44.11 32.78
C THR A 445 9.00 -43.52 31.80
N ASP A 446 9.13 -44.10 30.61
CA ASP A 446 10.04 -43.60 29.57
C ASP A 446 9.52 -42.28 28.98
N LEU A 447 8.19 -42.16 28.81
CA LEU A 447 7.53 -40.92 28.38
C LEU A 447 7.65 -39.81 29.44
N GLU A 448 7.45 -40.11 30.72
CA GLU A 448 7.60 -39.15 31.81
C GLU A 448 9.04 -38.66 31.93
N ALA A 449 10.03 -39.57 31.88
CA ALA A 449 11.44 -39.21 31.91
C ALA A 449 11.85 -38.35 30.71
N GLY A 450 11.41 -38.72 29.49
CA GLY A 450 11.66 -37.93 28.28
C GLY A 450 11.01 -36.55 28.31
N SER A 451 9.80 -36.45 28.88
CA SER A 451 9.10 -35.16 29.05
C SER A 451 9.81 -34.25 30.05
N GLU A 452 10.30 -34.77 31.19
CA GLU A 452 11.02 -33.97 32.19
C GLU A 452 12.35 -33.45 31.65
N ASP A 453 13.07 -34.26 30.89
CA ASP A 453 14.37 -33.88 30.34
C ASP A 453 14.22 -32.82 29.24
N MET A 454 13.18 -32.96 28.41
CA MET A 454 12.78 -31.94 27.44
C MET A 454 12.44 -30.61 28.15
N GLU A 455 11.67 -30.64 29.24
CA GLU A 455 11.30 -29.43 29.99
C GLU A 455 12.51 -28.73 30.62
N ARG A 456 13.45 -29.49 31.22
CA ARG A 456 14.70 -28.94 31.75
C ARG A 456 15.55 -28.28 30.68
N SER A 457 15.67 -28.92 29.51
CA SER A 457 16.44 -28.37 28.38
C SER A 457 15.83 -27.06 27.84
N ILE A 458 14.49 -27.00 27.75
CA ILE A 458 13.76 -25.82 27.30
C ILE A 458 13.88 -24.68 28.32
N MET A 459 13.68 -24.96 29.61
CA MET A 459 13.84 -23.97 30.68
C MET A 459 15.27 -23.43 30.78
N ALA A 460 16.29 -24.28 30.60
CA ALA A 460 17.68 -23.84 30.56
C ALA A 460 17.93 -22.90 29.38
N THR A 461 17.37 -23.21 28.20
CA THR A 461 17.48 -22.39 26.99
C THR A 461 16.76 -21.06 27.15
N MET A 462 15.57 -21.03 27.76
CA MET A 462 14.85 -19.78 28.05
C MET A 462 15.60 -18.91 29.05
N ARG A 463 16.07 -19.46 30.18
CA ARG A 463 16.87 -18.71 31.18
C ARG A 463 18.10 -18.06 30.55
N ARG A 464 18.79 -18.77 29.65
CA ARG A 464 19.98 -18.27 28.95
C ARG A 464 19.64 -17.09 28.03
N LYS A 465 18.50 -17.13 27.33
CA LYS A 465 18.03 -16.02 26.47
C LYS A 465 17.53 -14.82 27.28
N THR A 466 16.90 -15.01 28.44
CA THR A 466 16.39 -13.92 29.29
C THR A 466 17.52 -13.13 29.98
N MET A 467 18.59 -13.81 30.42
CA MET A 467 19.76 -13.15 31.03
C MET A 467 20.55 -12.27 30.04
N SER A 468 20.42 -12.51 28.73
CA SER A 468 21.05 -11.69 27.69
C SER A 468 20.32 -10.36 27.42
N LYS A 469 19.15 -10.11 28.04
CA LYS A 469 18.34 -8.89 27.84
C LYS A 469 18.52 -7.82 28.91
N ALA A 470 19.42 -7.99 29.89
CA ALA A 470 19.79 -6.90 30.78
C ALA A 470 20.59 -5.85 29.98
N SER A 471 20.06 -4.64 29.86
CA SER A 471 20.65 -3.49 29.17
C SER A 471 22.16 -3.34 29.46
N THR A 472 22.99 -3.33 28.42
CA THR A 472 24.42 -2.99 28.50
C THR A 472 24.67 -1.48 28.67
N TRP A 473 23.63 -0.65 28.68
CA TRP A 473 23.73 0.79 28.89
C TRP A 473 23.01 1.17 30.18
N GLY A 474 23.78 1.38 31.25
CA GLY A 474 23.26 1.83 32.55
C GLY A 474 24.08 1.44 33.79
N MET A 475 25.11 0.60 33.69
CA MET A 475 26.02 0.38 34.84
C MET A 475 26.98 1.56 34.99
N GLN A 476 26.61 2.55 35.81
CA GLN A 476 27.61 3.47 36.38
C GLN A 476 28.59 2.66 37.24
N PRO A 477 29.92 2.82 37.08
CA PRO A 477 30.87 2.16 37.95
C PRO A 477 30.72 2.74 39.36
N GLY A 478 30.44 1.85 40.32
CA GLY A 478 30.16 2.20 41.71
C GLY A 478 31.28 3.04 42.34
N LYS A 479 30.86 4.06 43.10
CA LYS A 479 31.67 4.67 44.15
C LYS A 479 32.22 3.56 45.04
N LYS A 480 33.54 3.40 45.07
CA LYS A 480 34.21 2.74 46.18
C LYS A 480 34.27 3.75 47.33
N SER A 481 33.54 3.46 48.40
CA SER A 481 33.82 3.96 49.73
C SER A 481 34.95 3.15 50.32
N GLU A 482 36.11 3.78 50.49
CA GLU A 482 36.96 3.77 51.70
C GLU A 482 38.06 4.81 51.53
#